data_AF-A0A7C9E746-F1
#
_entry.id   AF-A0A7C9E746-F1
#
_cell.length_a   1.000
_cell.length_b   1.000
_cell.length_c   1.000
_cell.angle_alpha   90.00
_cell.angle_beta   90.00
_cell.angle_gamma   90.00
#
_symmetry.space_group_name_H-M   'P 1'
#
loop_
_entity.id
_entity.type
_entity.pdbx_description
1 polymer ?
#
loop_
_entity_poly.entity_id
_entity_poly.type
_entity_poly.pdbx_seq_one_letter_code
_entity_poly.pdbx_strand_id
1 'polypeptide(L)'
;DPANLTVVPGVASGEGCSIHGGCASCPYMKMNSLRALIKVCQNLPDNGHVLSAYEAGRFSSETVSGRSVADVGCEPILHMRHFQAKRELPEKLVHQVLHS
;
A
#
# COMPACT_ATOMS: atom_id res chain seq x y z
N ASP A 1 2.54 25.40 8.13
CA ASP A 1 2.50 25.11 9.59
C ASP A 1 1.42 24.07 9.84
N PRO A 2 1.75 22.87 10.36
CA PRO A 2 0.75 21.85 10.71
C PRO A 2 -0.31 22.34 11.72
N ALA A 3 -0.10 23.46 12.41
CA ALA A 3 -1.10 24.11 13.25
C ALA A 3 -2.28 24.72 12.46
N ASN A 4 -2.19 24.85 11.13
CA ASN A 4 -3.22 25.48 10.29
C ASN A 4 -4.01 24.46 9.45
N LEU A 5 -3.97 23.17 9.80
CA LEU A 5 -4.78 22.13 9.16
C LEU A 5 -6.19 22.11 9.76
N THR A 6 -7.21 22.45 8.98
CA THR A 6 -8.61 22.24 9.38
C THR A 6 -8.89 20.74 9.45
N VAL A 7 -9.06 20.21 10.66
CA VAL A 7 -9.39 18.79 10.88
C VAL A 7 -10.90 18.61 10.77
N VAL A 8 -11.34 17.88 9.76
CA VAL A 8 -12.74 17.43 9.64
C VAL A 8 -12.84 16.06 10.35
N PRO A 9 -13.71 15.90 11.36
CA PRO A 9 -13.89 14.62 12.01
C PRO A 9 -14.37 13.57 11.00
N GLY A 10 -13.73 12.40 11.00
CA GLY A 10 -14.20 11.26 10.23
C GLY A 10 -15.51 10.68 10.78
N VAL A 11 -16.12 9.79 10.01
CA VAL A 11 -17.37 9.11 10.39
C VAL A 11 -17.25 8.41 11.75
N ALA A 12 -18.29 8.51 12.59
CA ALA A 12 -18.31 7.84 13.89
C ALA A 12 -18.46 6.32 13.70
N SER A 13 -17.95 5.53 14.65
CA SER A 13 -18.19 4.08 14.66
C SER A 13 -19.69 3.79 14.67
N GLY A 14 -20.20 3.09 13.66
CA GLY A 14 -21.63 2.79 13.49
C GLY A 14 -22.27 3.51 12.30
N GLU A 15 -21.64 4.56 11.77
CA GLU A 15 -22.05 5.24 10.53
C GLU A 15 -21.51 4.49 9.30
N GLY A 16 -21.92 3.23 9.16
CA GLY A 16 -21.65 2.42 7.98
C GLY A 16 -22.71 2.64 6.89
N CYS A 17 -22.38 2.30 5.64
CA CYS A 17 -23.28 2.35 4.48
C CYS A 17 -24.41 1.28 4.49
N SER A 18 -24.79 0.73 5.65
CA SER A 18 -25.82 -0.31 5.78
C SER A 18 -26.66 -0.15 7.06
N ILE A 19 -27.95 -0.53 6.98
CA ILE A 19 -28.97 -0.46 8.04
C ILE A 19 -28.65 -1.29 9.29
N HIS A 20 -27.70 -2.22 9.22
CA HIS A 20 -27.27 -3.05 10.35
C HIS A 20 -26.15 -2.40 11.20
N GLY A 21 -25.71 -1.17 10.86
CA GLY A 21 -24.78 -0.39 11.70
C GLY A 21 -23.39 -1.02 11.89
N GLY A 22 -23.05 -2.06 11.14
CA GLY A 22 -21.70 -2.63 11.10
C GLY A 22 -20.89 -1.94 10.02
N CYS A 23 -20.14 -0.90 10.37
CA CYS A 23 -19.14 -0.33 9.46
C CYS A 23 -18.11 -1.41 9.17
N ALA A 24 -18.14 -2.01 7.96
CA ALA A 24 -17.12 -2.94 7.48
C ALA A 24 -15.75 -2.23 7.53
N SER A 25 -15.09 -2.38 8.67
CA SER A 25 -13.89 -1.65 9.03
C SER A 25 -12.75 -2.64 9.02
N CYS A 26 -11.84 -2.52 8.06
CA CYS A 26 -10.59 -3.25 8.11
C CYS A 26 -9.74 -2.65 9.25
N PRO A 27 -9.41 -3.41 10.31
CA PRO A 27 -8.57 -2.91 11.40
C PRO A 27 -7.20 -2.45 10.88
N TYR A 28 -6.67 -3.12 9.86
CA TYR A 28 -5.40 -2.73 9.23
C TYR A 28 -5.45 -1.35 8.57
N MET A 29 -6.58 -0.97 7.96
CA MET A 29 -6.74 0.36 7.36
C MET A 29 -6.92 1.46 8.40
N LYS A 30 -7.34 1.12 9.63
CA LYS A 30 -7.52 2.07 10.75
C LYS A 30 -6.31 2.16 11.68
N MET A 31 -5.22 1.45 11.41
CA MET A 31 -3.98 1.56 12.21
C MET A 31 -3.29 2.92 12.03
N ASN A 32 -3.49 3.58 10.89
CA ASN A 32 -2.93 4.91 10.65
C ASN A 32 -3.77 5.99 11.35
N SER A 33 -3.11 6.91 12.04
CA SER A 33 -3.73 8.07 12.70
C SER A 33 -3.06 9.38 12.23
N LEU A 34 -3.81 10.49 12.28
CA LEU A 34 -3.27 11.82 11.93
C LEU A 34 -2.00 12.16 12.72
N ARG A 35 -2.00 11.88 14.03
CA ARG A 35 -0.84 12.09 14.89
C ARG A 35 0.39 11.31 14.43
N ALA A 36 0.20 10.04 14.03
CA ALA A 36 1.29 9.22 13.49
C ALA A 36 1.83 9.79 12.18
N LEU A 37 0.94 10.23 11.28
CA LEU A 37 1.32 10.87 10.01
C LEU A 37 2.14 12.16 10.25
N ILE A 38 1.67 13.07 11.10
CA ILE A 38 2.39 14.31 11.40
C ILE A 38 3.78 14.02 11.99
N LYS A 39 3.90 13.02 12.88
CA LYS A 39 5.18 12.59 13.43
C LYS A 39 6.15 12.12 12.33
N VAL A 40 5.66 11.38 11.34
CA VAL A 40 6.48 10.95 10.18
C VAL A 40 6.94 12.17 9.37
N CYS A 41 6.01 13.07 9.01
CA CYS A 41 6.33 14.26 8.22
C CYS A 41 7.36 15.19 8.89
N GLN A 42 7.32 15.33 10.21
CA GLN A 42 8.28 16.15 10.97
C GLN A 42 9.69 15.57 11.00
N ASN A 43 9.86 14.27 10.72
CA ASN A 43 11.15 13.59 10.75
C ASN A 43 11.71 13.32 9.34
N LEU A 44 10.97 13.63 8.28
CA LEU A 44 11.45 13.53 6.91
C LEU A 44 11.92 14.91 6.38
N PRO A 45 12.95 14.96 5.52
CA PRO A 45 13.77 13.84 5.05
C PRO A 45 14.95 13.51 5.99
N ASP A 46 15.35 14.45 6.86
CA ASP A 46 16.68 14.45 7.48
C ASP A 46 16.84 13.53 8.69
N ASN A 47 15.73 13.13 9.34
CA ASN A 47 15.75 12.33 10.58
C ASN A 47 15.26 10.89 10.35
N GLY A 48 15.62 10.28 9.21
CA GLY A 48 15.19 8.91 8.84
C GLY A 48 15.51 7.83 9.88
N HIS A 49 16.56 8.00 10.69
CA HIS A 49 16.89 7.07 11.78
C HIS A 49 15.75 6.94 12.81
N VAL A 50 15.02 8.02 13.10
CA VAL A 50 13.86 7.99 14.01
C VAL A 50 12.74 7.10 13.44
N LEU A 51 12.68 6.98 12.10
CA LEU A 51 11.66 6.21 11.40
C LEU A 51 12.05 4.73 11.20
N SER A 52 13.34 4.40 11.29
CA SER A 52 13.85 3.03 11.10
C SER A 52 13.15 1.99 11.99
N ALA A 53 12.80 2.37 13.23
CA ALA A 53 12.10 1.50 14.18
C ALA A 53 10.66 1.15 13.76
N TYR A 54 10.07 1.90 12.82
CA TYR A 54 8.73 1.63 12.28
C TYR A 54 8.77 0.95 10.91
N GLU A 55 9.96 0.67 10.36
CA GLU A 55 10.06 -0.08 9.12
C GLU A 55 9.54 -1.50 9.32
N ALA A 56 8.69 -1.94 8.40
CA ALA A 56 8.21 -3.32 8.42
C ALA A 56 9.40 -4.26 8.25
N GLY A 57 9.50 -5.26 9.13
CA GLY A 57 10.50 -6.32 8.99
C GLY A 57 10.38 -6.99 7.63
N ARG A 58 11.43 -6.89 6.81
CA ARG A 58 11.47 -7.54 5.50
C ARG A 58 11.81 -9.01 5.69
N PHE A 59 11.00 -9.92 5.14
CA PHE A 59 11.26 -11.36 5.19
C PHE A 59 12.52 -11.74 4.40
N SER A 60 12.65 -11.20 3.17
CA SER A 60 13.83 -11.33 2.31
C SER A 60 13.77 -10.27 1.21
N SER A 61 14.91 -9.76 0.75
CA SER A 61 15.00 -8.91 -0.45
C SER A 61 14.90 -9.71 -1.75
N GLU A 62 15.20 -11.01 -1.69
CA GLU A 62 15.26 -11.91 -2.83
C GLU A 62 14.33 -13.12 -2.66
N THR A 63 13.84 -13.65 -3.77
CA THR A 63 13.14 -14.92 -3.84
C THR A 63 14.11 -16.08 -3.59
N VAL A 64 13.56 -17.28 -3.39
CA VAL A 64 14.37 -18.53 -3.32
C VAL A 64 15.20 -18.79 -4.58
N SER A 65 14.85 -18.15 -5.70
CA SER A 65 15.56 -18.22 -6.99
C SER A 65 16.58 -17.09 -7.20
N GLY A 66 16.84 -16.25 -6.18
CA GLY A 66 17.80 -15.15 -6.25
C GLY A 66 17.33 -13.92 -7.03
N ARG A 67 16.03 -13.82 -7.35
CA ARG A 67 15.46 -12.62 -7.99
C ARG A 67 14.98 -11.64 -6.93
N SER A 68 15.11 -10.34 -7.17
CA SER A 68 14.49 -9.31 -6.31
C SER A 68 12.97 -9.54 -6.16
N VAL A 69 12.48 -9.53 -4.92
CA VAL A 69 11.04 -9.64 -4.61
C VAL A 69 10.26 -8.49 -5.24
N ALA A 70 10.85 -7.29 -5.28
CA ALA A 70 10.23 -6.12 -5.89
C ALA A 70 10.05 -6.29 -7.40
N ASP A 71 11.07 -6.83 -8.10
CA ASP A 71 11.00 -7.04 -9.55
C ASP A 71 9.94 -8.08 -9.90
N VAL A 72 9.94 -9.20 -9.19
CA VAL A 72 8.96 -10.29 -9.38
C VAL A 72 7.54 -9.81 -9.09
N GLY A 73 7.34 -9.01 -8.04
CA GLY A 73 6.04 -8.43 -7.71
C GLY A 73 5.57 -7.36 -8.70
N CYS A 74 6.50 -6.66 -9.36
CA CYS A 74 6.19 -5.61 -10.34
C CYS A 74 5.71 -6.18 -11.68
N GLU A 75 6.24 -7.34 -12.11
CA GLU A 75 5.85 -7.99 -13.38
C GLU A 75 4.32 -8.09 -13.58
N PRO A 76 3.53 -8.68 -12.67
CA PRO A 76 2.07 -8.77 -12.85
C PRO A 76 1.37 -7.41 -12.82
N ILE A 77 1.88 -6.44 -12.04
CA ILE A 77 1.32 -5.07 -12.01
C ILE A 77 1.49 -4.41 -13.38
N LEU A 78 2.66 -4.56 -14.00
CA LEU A 78 2.93 -4.01 -15.33
C LEU A 78 2.09 -4.72 -16.40
N HIS A 79 1.88 -6.03 -16.29
CA HIS A 79 0.96 -6.75 -17.18
C HIS A 79 -0.49 -6.24 -17.06
N MET A 80 -0.98 -6.03 -15.83
CA MET A 80 -2.30 -5.44 -15.59
C MET A 80 -2.41 -4.05 -16.22
N ARG A 81 -1.40 -3.19 -16.02
CA ARG A 81 -1.39 -1.83 -16.61
C ARG A 81 -1.36 -1.87 -18.14
N HIS A 82 -0.61 -2.79 -18.73
CA HIS A 82 -0.59 -2.99 -20.17
C HIS A 82 -1.98 -3.36 -20.69
N PHE A 83 -2.64 -4.35 -20.06
CA PHE A 83 -4.00 -4.75 -20.44
C PHE A 83 -5.00 -3.60 -20.30
N GLN A 84 -4.93 -2.81 -19.22
CA GLN A 84 -5.81 -1.65 -19.05
C GLN A 84 -5.62 -0.62 -20.17
N ALA A 85 -4.38 -0.40 -20.63
CA ALA A 85 -4.05 0.57 -21.67
C ALA A 85 -4.31 0.07 -23.10
N LYS A 86 -4.05 -1.20 -23.37
CA LYS A 86 -4.06 -1.79 -24.72
C LYS A 86 -5.25 -2.70 -25.00
N ARG A 87 -5.98 -3.11 -23.96
CA ARG A 87 -7.08 -4.09 -24.01
C ARG A 87 -6.67 -5.47 -24.52
N GLU A 88 -5.38 -5.75 -24.56
CA GLU A 88 -4.78 -7.03 -24.94
C GLU A 88 -3.78 -7.48 -23.87
N LEU A 89 -3.66 -8.80 -23.70
CA LEU A 89 -2.67 -9.34 -22.77
C LEU A 89 -1.28 -9.29 -23.40
N PRO A 90 -0.23 -8.88 -22.66
CA PRO A 90 1.13 -8.89 -23.19
C PRO A 90 1.54 -10.27 -23.68
N GLU A 91 2.19 -10.36 -24.84
CA GLU A 91 2.68 -11.61 -25.41
C GLU A 91 3.55 -12.40 -24.43
N LYS A 92 4.43 -11.72 -23.68
CA LYS A 92 5.27 -12.34 -22.64
C LYS A 92 4.41 -13.07 -21.60
N LEU A 93 3.31 -12.47 -21.15
CA LEU A 93 2.42 -13.09 -20.17
C LEU A 93 1.68 -14.28 -20.78
N VAL A 94 1.16 -14.14 -22.01
CA VAL A 94 0.47 -15.23 -22.72
C VAL A 94 1.41 -16.42 -22.91
N HIS A 95 2.63 -16.18 -23.39
CA HIS A 95 3.63 -17.22 -23.55
C HIS A 95 3.97 -17.89 -22.22
N GLN A 96 4.17 -17.11 -21.15
CA GLN A 96 4.40 -17.68 -19.82
C GLN A 96 3.25 -18.60 -19.42
N VAL A 97 2.00 -18.16 -19.43
CA VAL A 97 0.85 -18.99 -19.00
C VAL A 97 0.68 -20.26 -19.84
N LEU A 98 0.91 -20.18 -21.16
CA LEU A 98 0.71 -21.32 -22.06
C LEU A 98 1.87 -22.33 -22.05
N HIS A 99 3.07 -21.94 -21.61
CA HIS A 99 4.28 -22.76 -21.71
C HIS A 99 5.05 -22.89 -20.38
N SER A 100 4.39 -22.58 -19.25
CA SER A 100 4.92 -22.83 -17.90
C SER A 100 4.36 -24.09 -17.27
#